data_AF-A0A8K0NSA0-F1
#
_entry.id   AF-A0A8K0NSA0-F1
#
_cell.length_a   1.000
_cell.length_b   1.000
_cell.length_c   1.000
_cell.angle_alpha   90.00
_cell.angle_beta   90.00
_cell.angle_gamma   90.00
#
_symmetry.space_group_name_H-M   'P 1'
#
loop_
_entity.id
_entity.type
_entity.pdbx_description
1 polymer ?
#
loop_
_entity_poly.entity_id
_entity_poly.type
_entity_poly.pdbx_seq_one_letter_code
_entity_poly.pdbx_strand_id
1 'polypeptide(L)'
;MEEEQIPFTKQMRKATREIHDLSDALVNAKLAFALSDFDVWAEGLLIFYEIFRFLEEAMERHKDSALGELMVDGMKRTEAFEKDLSFYLGDDWASSYTPRESVVKYLLYLRELEKKDPDLLMAFVYHLYMGLWSGGQILRKKRMVVRTVFPFVKETLGGNDVTDFGNNSVSKFKRTMSTTMNKIADTLSPEKKAKLIHESKMVFVLNNEIIRTVRGTTQILVKKVLIFSLFIAVLCIIIAYIFK
;
A
#
# COMPACT_ATOMS: atom_id res chain seq x y z
N MET A 1 -28.56 17.41 -26.87
CA MET A 1 -28.10 16.61 -25.72
C MET A 1 -26.60 16.59 -25.79
N GLU A 2 -25.91 17.40 -24.97
CA GLU A 2 -24.48 17.19 -24.77
C GLU A 2 -24.31 15.79 -24.18
N GLU A 3 -23.49 14.94 -24.81
CA GLU A 3 -23.07 13.70 -24.19
C GLU A 3 -22.44 14.04 -22.84
N GLU A 4 -23.02 13.54 -21.75
CA GLU A 4 -22.50 13.74 -20.40
C GLU A 4 -21.05 13.22 -20.37
N GLN A 5 -20.09 14.13 -20.41
CA GLN A 5 -18.68 13.79 -20.51
C GLN A 5 -18.28 13.00 -19.27
N ILE A 6 -17.81 11.76 -19.47
CA ILE A 6 -17.43 10.87 -18.38
C ILE A 6 -16.33 11.56 -17.54
N PRO A 7 -16.52 11.74 -16.21
CA PRO A 7 -15.51 12.36 -15.35
C PRO A 7 -14.13 11.72 -15.51
N PHE A 8 -13.07 12.55 -15.52
CA PHE A 8 -11.71 12.08 -15.79
C PHE A 8 -11.26 10.94 -14.86
N THR A 9 -11.61 11.03 -13.58
CA THR A 9 -11.35 9.96 -12.59
C THR A 9 -12.03 8.63 -12.94
N LYS A 10 -13.21 8.63 -13.58
CA LYS A 10 -13.83 7.41 -14.12
C LYS A 10 -13.04 6.87 -15.31
N GLN A 11 -12.48 7.74 -16.15
CA GLN A 11 -11.61 7.33 -17.27
C GLN A 11 -10.31 6.69 -16.75
N MET A 12 -9.66 7.29 -15.75
CA MET A 12 -8.49 6.72 -15.08
C MET A 12 -8.78 5.31 -14.55
N ARG A 13 -9.89 5.15 -13.81
CA ARG A 13 -10.33 3.85 -13.29
C ARG A 13 -10.61 2.83 -14.38
N LYS A 14 -11.21 3.23 -15.50
CA LYS A 14 -11.46 2.35 -16.64
C LYS A 14 -10.14 1.90 -17.26
N ALA A 15 -9.19 2.81 -17.44
CA ALA A 15 -7.90 2.56 -18.07
C ALA A 15 -6.97 1.65 -17.23
N THR A 16 -7.17 1.57 -15.91
CA THR A 16 -6.34 0.78 -15.01
C THR A 16 -7.00 -0.50 -14.50
N ARG A 17 -8.23 -0.82 -14.92
CA ARG A 17 -9.01 -1.94 -14.37
C ARG A 17 -8.24 -3.27 -14.39
N GLU A 18 -7.77 -3.69 -15.55
CA GLU A 18 -7.12 -5.01 -15.70
C GLU A 18 -5.85 -5.14 -14.85
N ILE A 19 -5.02 -4.09 -14.81
CA ILE A 19 -3.79 -4.11 -14.01
C ILE A 19 -4.06 -3.92 -12.51
N HIS A 20 -5.16 -3.24 -12.15
CA HIS A 20 -5.65 -3.17 -10.79
C HIS A 20 -6.13 -4.55 -10.31
N ASP A 21 -6.85 -5.31 -11.15
CA ASP A 21 -7.32 -6.66 -10.80
C ASP A 21 -6.14 -7.61 -10.51
N LEU A 22 -5.04 -7.50 -11.27
CA LEU A 22 -3.79 -8.19 -10.98
C LEU A 22 -3.19 -7.77 -9.62
N SER A 23 -3.26 -6.46 -9.31
CA SER A 23 -2.78 -5.92 -8.04
C SER A 23 -3.57 -6.49 -6.86
N ASP A 24 -4.90 -6.52 -6.97
CA ASP A 24 -5.79 -7.10 -5.97
C ASP A 24 -5.51 -8.59 -5.76
N ALA A 25 -5.27 -9.35 -6.83
CA ALA A 25 -4.90 -10.76 -6.74
C ALA A 25 -3.56 -10.95 -5.98
N LEU A 26 -2.54 -10.15 -6.31
CA LEU A 26 -1.23 -10.21 -5.63
C LEU A 26 -1.34 -9.84 -4.14
N VAL A 27 -2.05 -8.76 -3.82
CA VAL A 27 -2.25 -8.30 -2.44
C VAL A 27 -3.02 -9.35 -1.64
N ASN A 28 -4.11 -9.91 -2.17
CA ASN A 28 -4.88 -10.94 -1.47
C ASN A 28 -4.08 -12.23 -1.25
N ALA A 29 -3.25 -12.64 -2.22
CA ALA A 29 -2.36 -13.80 -2.05
C ALA A 29 -1.33 -13.58 -0.93
N LYS A 30 -0.75 -12.38 -0.83
CA LYS A 30 0.20 -12.02 0.23
C LYS A 30 -0.46 -11.82 1.60
N LEU A 31 -1.71 -11.35 1.62
CA LEU A 31 -2.47 -11.08 2.84
C LEU A 31 -2.63 -12.32 3.73
N ALA A 32 -2.86 -13.50 3.16
CA ALA A 32 -3.00 -14.73 3.93
C ALA A 32 -1.76 -15.00 4.81
N PHE A 33 -0.57 -14.69 4.29
CA PHE A 33 0.69 -14.81 5.02
C PHE A 33 0.87 -13.65 6.00
N ALA A 34 0.60 -12.42 5.57
CA ALA A 34 0.75 -11.23 6.41
C ALA A 34 -0.20 -11.20 7.62
N LEU A 35 -1.34 -11.90 7.55
CA LEU A 35 -2.23 -12.13 8.70
C LEU A 35 -1.65 -13.11 9.72
N SER A 36 -0.71 -13.96 9.30
CA SER A 36 -0.10 -15.02 10.12
C SER A 36 1.32 -14.67 10.58
N ASP A 37 1.92 -13.61 10.06
CA ASP A 37 3.33 -13.25 10.25
C ASP A 37 3.50 -11.73 10.21
N PHE A 38 3.92 -11.15 11.35
CA PHE A 38 4.12 -9.70 11.49
C PHE A 38 5.29 -9.18 10.66
N ASP A 39 6.32 -9.99 10.40
CA ASP A 39 7.47 -9.57 9.60
C ASP A 39 7.04 -9.33 8.14
N VAL A 40 6.18 -10.20 7.60
CA VAL A 40 5.61 -10.05 6.25
C VAL A 40 4.73 -8.80 6.16
N TRP A 41 3.98 -8.50 7.21
CA TRP A 41 3.18 -7.27 7.29
C TRP A 41 4.08 -6.03 7.29
N ALA A 42 5.14 -6.03 8.10
CA ALA A 42 6.11 -4.95 8.17
C ALA A 42 6.85 -4.74 6.84
N GLU A 43 7.24 -5.82 6.15
CA GLU A 43 7.83 -5.71 4.81
C GLU A 43 6.86 -5.03 3.82
N GLY A 44 5.57 -5.36 3.89
CA GLY A 44 4.52 -4.71 3.10
C GLY A 44 4.42 -3.21 3.39
N LEU A 45 4.54 -2.80 4.65
CA LEU A 45 4.56 -1.38 5.03
C LEU A 45 5.83 -0.68 4.50
N LEU A 46 7.01 -1.29 4.69
CA LEU A 46 8.30 -0.72 4.29
C LEU A 46 8.38 -0.40 2.79
N ILE A 47 7.82 -1.25 1.92
CA ILE A 47 7.88 -1.01 0.47
C ILE A 47 7.02 0.18 0.03
N PHE A 48 5.97 0.52 0.78
CA PHE A 48 5.09 1.67 0.47
C PHE A 48 5.49 2.93 1.22
N TYR A 49 6.13 2.82 2.40
CA TYR A 49 6.58 3.96 3.21
C TYR A 49 7.33 5.00 2.38
N GLU A 50 8.37 4.58 1.67
CA GLU A 50 9.20 5.50 0.88
C GLU A 50 8.44 6.17 -0.26
N ILE A 51 7.48 5.47 -0.85
CA ILE A 51 6.66 5.98 -1.95
C ILE A 51 5.69 7.05 -1.45
N PHE A 52 4.99 6.79 -0.34
CA PHE A 52 4.11 7.78 0.28
C PHE A 52 4.90 8.99 0.77
N ARG A 53 6.03 8.78 1.44
CA ARG A 53 6.92 9.85 1.90
C ARG A 53 7.36 10.75 0.75
N PHE A 54 7.86 10.16 -0.33
CA PHE A 54 8.28 10.92 -1.50
C PHE A 54 7.14 11.77 -2.08
N LEU A 55 5.95 11.19 -2.24
CA LEU A 55 4.80 11.88 -2.83
C LEU A 55 4.25 12.99 -1.91
N GLU A 56 4.24 12.77 -0.59
CA GLU A 56 3.85 13.78 0.40
C GLU A 56 4.80 14.96 0.40
N GLU A 57 6.11 14.71 0.35
CA GLU A 57 7.11 15.77 0.22
C GLU A 57 7.03 16.47 -1.15
N ALA A 58 6.73 15.75 -2.23
CA ALA A 58 6.57 16.34 -3.57
C ALA A 58 5.37 17.29 -3.63
N MET A 59 4.23 16.91 -3.05
CA MET A 59 3.08 17.81 -2.94
C MET A 59 3.40 19.06 -2.11
N GLU A 60 4.27 18.97 -1.09
CA GLU A 60 4.73 20.12 -0.31
C GLU A 60 5.68 21.03 -1.13
N ARG A 61 6.65 20.43 -1.84
CA ARG A 61 7.57 21.16 -2.73
C ARG A 61 6.82 21.90 -3.84
N HIS A 62 5.72 21.33 -4.32
CA HIS A 62 4.87 21.86 -5.39
C HIS A 62 3.50 22.32 -4.88
N LYS A 63 3.43 22.87 -3.66
CA LYS A 63 2.17 23.27 -3.01
C LYS A 63 1.33 24.27 -3.82
N ASP A 64 1.98 25.09 -4.66
CA ASP A 64 1.34 26.11 -5.49
C ASP A 64 1.00 25.61 -6.91
N SER A 65 1.12 24.29 -7.18
CA SER A 65 0.75 23.66 -8.46
C SER A 65 -0.49 22.76 -8.33
N ALA A 66 -0.97 22.22 -9.46
CA ALA A 66 -2.07 21.25 -9.47
C ALA A 66 -1.78 20.00 -8.62
N LEU A 67 -0.50 19.60 -8.49
CA LEU A 67 -0.09 18.55 -7.58
C LEU A 67 -0.36 18.91 -6.11
N GLY A 68 -0.02 20.13 -5.70
CA GLY A 68 -0.26 20.65 -4.36
C GLY A 68 -1.74 20.72 -3.99
N GLU A 69 -2.62 21.01 -4.95
CA GLU A 69 -4.07 21.03 -4.76
C GLU A 69 -4.65 19.67 -4.31
N LEU A 70 -3.96 18.55 -4.58
CA LEU A 70 -4.39 17.22 -4.12
C LEU A 70 -4.12 16.97 -2.62
N MET A 71 -3.36 17.84 -1.95
CA MET A 71 -3.14 17.75 -0.51
C MET A 71 -4.44 18.04 0.25
N VAL A 72 -4.90 17.05 1.02
CA VAL A 72 -6.08 17.13 1.88
C VAL A 72 -5.65 17.01 3.33
N ASP A 73 -6.12 17.91 4.19
CA ASP A 73 -5.80 17.89 5.62
C ASP A 73 -6.07 16.52 6.25
N GLY A 74 -5.09 16.00 6.98
CA GLY A 74 -5.17 14.69 7.63
C GLY A 74 -4.92 13.50 6.70
N MET A 75 -4.61 13.69 5.42
CA MET A 75 -4.29 12.57 4.52
C MET A 75 -2.89 12.00 4.75
N LYS A 76 -1.89 12.83 5.07
CA LYS A 76 -0.47 12.43 5.19
C LYS A 76 -0.33 11.21 6.09
N ARG A 77 0.44 10.21 5.65
CA ARG A 77 0.63 8.89 6.26
C ARG A 77 2.07 8.60 6.60
N THR A 78 3.06 9.43 6.22
CA THR A 78 4.48 9.17 6.53
C THR A 78 4.69 8.87 8.02
N GLU A 79 4.23 9.75 8.91
CA GLU A 79 4.32 9.54 10.37
C GLU A 79 3.56 8.29 10.83
N ALA A 80 2.44 7.97 10.18
CA ALA A 80 1.64 6.80 10.50
C ALA A 80 2.35 5.50 10.10
N PHE A 81 3.06 5.50 8.96
CA PHE A 81 3.96 4.41 8.57
C PHE A 81 5.09 4.26 9.59
N GLU A 82 5.72 5.35 10.02
CA GLU A 82 6.81 5.30 10.99
C GLU A 82 6.37 4.70 12.33
N LYS A 83 5.18 5.08 12.83
CA LYS A 83 4.57 4.48 14.01
C LYS A 83 4.31 2.98 13.86
N ASP A 84 3.69 2.58 12.75
CA ASP A 84 3.43 1.16 12.48
C ASP A 84 4.75 0.38 12.33
N LEU A 85 5.76 0.94 11.68
CA LEU A 85 7.08 0.31 11.51
C LEU A 85 7.83 0.18 12.84
N SER A 86 7.83 1.21 13.69
CA SER A 86 8.35 1.15 15.06
C SER A 86 7.71 0.02 15.85
N PHE A 87 6.39 -0.11 15.71
CA PHE A 87 5.63 -1.15 16.38
C PHE A 87 6.00 -2.57 15.92
N TYR A 88 6.21 -2.79 14.62
CA TYR A 88 6.51 -4.13 14.09
C TYR A 88 7.99 -4.50 14.14
N LEU A 89 8.89 -3.53 13.95
CA LEU A 89 10.32 -3.75 13.75
C LEU A 89 11.19 -3.22 14.91
N GLY A 90 10.59 -2.52 15.88
CA GLY A 90 11.27 -1.85 16.98
C GLY A 90 11.67 -0.40 16.65
N ASP A 91 11.94 0.40 17.68
CA ASP A 91 12.18 1.85 17.52
C ASP A 91 13.41 2.20 16.67
N ASP A 92 14.40 1.31 16.63
CA ASP A 92 15.62 1.48 15.83
C ASP A 92 15.49 0.94 14.39
N TRP A 93 14.29 0.62 13.91
CA TRP A 93 14.08 0.01 12.59
C TRP A 93 14.74 0.79 11.45
N ALA A 94 14.71 2.12 11.51
CA ALA A 94 15.27 3.01 10.50
C ALA A 94 16.80 2.92 10.40
N SER A 95 17.50 2.59 11.49
CA SER A 95 18.97 2.53 11.51
C SER A 95 19.56 1.41 10.63
N SER A 96 18.79 0.35 10.42
CA SER A 96 19.18 -0.83 9.63
C SER A 96 18.43 -0.91 8.30
N TYR A 97 17.51 0.03 8.07
CA TYR A 97 16.65 0.01 6.89
C TYR A 97 17.41 0.44 5.63
N THR A 98 17.32 -0.38 4.60
CA THR A 98 17.75 -0.05 3.24
C THR A 98 16.60 -0.35 2.28
N PRO A 99 16.17 0.62 1.45
CA PRO A 99 15.14 0.38 0.46
C PRO A 99 15.53 -0.74 -0.50
N ARG A 100 14.57 -1.60 -0.84
CA ARG A 100 14.78 -2.67 -1.83
C ARG A 100 15.07 -2.09 -3.20
N GLU A 101 15.78 -2.82 -4.05
CA GLU A 101 16.07 -2.40 -5.42
C GLU A 101 14.80 -2.00 -6.20
N SER A 102 13.71 -2.75 -6.04
CA SER A 102 12.41 -2.44 -6.63
C SER A 102 11.82 -1.11 -6.15
N VAL A 103 12.01 -0.77 -4.87
CA VAL A 103 11.61 0.52 -4.28
C VAL A 103 12.50 1.65 -4.80
N VAL A 104 13.83 1.42 -4.88
CA VAL A 104 14.77 2.39 -5.45
C VAL A 104 14.42 2.70 -6.91
N LYS A 105 14.13 1.68 -7.71
CA LYS A 105 13.67 1.84 -9.10
C LYS A 105 12.40 2.68 -9.19
N TYR A 106 11.44 2.44 -8.31
CA TYR A 106 10.21 3.22 -8.24
C TYR A 106 10.52 4.70 -7.89
N LEU A 107 11.32 4.95 -6.85
CA LEU A 107 11.72 6.31 -6.47
C LEU A 107 12.47 7.04 -7.58
N LEU A 108 13.36 6.36 -8.32
CA LEU A 108 14.04 6.94 -9.47
C LEU A 108 13.05 7.33 -10.58
N TYR A 109 12.06 6.48 -10.85
CA TYR A 109 11.00 6.80 -11.80
C TYR A 109 10.23 8.06 -11.37
N LEU A 110 9.84 8.16 -10.09
CA LEU A 110 9.13 9.33 -9.57
C LEU A 110 9.97 10.60 -9.62
N ARG A 111 11.27 10.54 -9.30
CA ARG A 111 12.18 11.69 -9.40
C ARG A 111 12.33 12.19 -10.83
N GLU A 112 12.50 11.27 -11.78
CA GLU A 112 12.58 11.63 -13.20
C GLU A 112 11.27 12.20 -13.72
N LEU A 113 10.13 11.70 -13.23
CA LEU A 113 8.82 12.23 -13.55
C LEU A 113 8.63 13.64 -12.96
N GLU A 114 8.97 13.84 -11.68
CA GLU A 114 8.93 15.14 -10.99
C GLU A 114 9.75 16.19 -11.73
N LYS A 115 10.98 15.85 -12.12
CA LYS A 115 11.90 16.74 -12.85
C LYS A 115 11.35 17.16 -14.21
N LYS A 116 10.68 16.26 -14.92
CA LYS A 116 10.13 16.53 -16.25
C LYS A 116 8.83 17.31 -16.17
N ASP A 117 7.93 16.88 -15.29
CA ASP A 117 6.58 17.39 -15.19
C ASP A 117 5.94 16.94 -13.85
N PRO A 118 6.04 17.75 -12.79
CA PRO A 118 5.62 17.35 -11.44
C PRO A 118 4.13 17.04 -11.34
N ASP A 119 3.29 17.69 -12.15
CA ASP A 119 1.86 17.44 -12.16
C ASP A 119 1.49 16.02 -12.61
N LEU A 120 2.40 15.28 -13.26
CA LEU A 120 2.17 13.86 -13.57
C LEU A 120 2.18 12.96 -12.33
N LEU A 121 2.79 13.40 -11.22
CA LEU A 121 2.73 12.70 -9.93
C LEU A 121 1.31 12.62 -9.37
N MET A 122 0.39 13.47 -9.84
CA MET A 122 -1.03 13.39 -9.46
C MET A 122 -1.64 12.01 -9.72
N ALA A 123 -1.20 11.29 -10.75
CA ALA A 123 -1.66 9.93 -11.00
C ALA A 123 -1.28 8.98 -9.86
N PHE A 124 -0.05 9.09 -9.34
CA PHE A 124 0.48 8.29 -8.23
C PHE A 124 -0.24 8.62 -6.93
N VAL A 125 -0.35 9.91 -6.59
CA VAL A 125 -1.11 10.38 -5.42
C VAL A 125 -2.55 9.86 -5.47
N TYR A 126 -3.24 10.07 -6.60
CA TYR A 126 -4.63 9.66 -6.75
C TYR A 126 -4.81 8.15 -6.52
N HIS A 127 -4.07 7.30 -7.23
CA HIS A 127 -4.29 5.85 -7.15
C HIS A 127 -3.84 5.24 -5.82
N LEU A 128 -2.71 5.67 -5.25
CA LEU A 128 -2.21 5.14 -3.98
C LEU A 128 -3.14 5.50 -2.81
N TYR A 129 -3.58 6.77 -2.71
CA TYR A 129 -4.50 7.16 -1.64
C TYR A 129 -5.91 6.60 -1.84
N MET A 130 -6.43 6.57 -3.07
CA MET A 130 -7.73 5.92 -3.35
C MET A 130 -7.70 4.42 -3.01
N GLY A 131 -6.57 3.75 -3.27
CA GLY A 131 -6.31 2.38 -2.86
C GLY A 131 -6.29 2.22 -1.33
N LEU A 132 -5.56 3.07 -0.62
CA LEU A 132 -5.49 3.06 0.84
C LEU A 132 -6.88 3.28 1.49
N TRP A 133 -7.65 4.24 0.98
CA TRP A 133 -8.99 4.59 1.46
C TRP A 133 -10.10 3.61 1.04
N SER A 134 -9.77 2.61 0.24
CA SER A 134 -10.70 1.59 -0.23
C SER A 134 -10.21 0.20 0.19
N GLY A 135 -9.18 -0.32 -0.47
CA GLY A 135 -8.55 -1.59 -0.16
C GLY A 135 -7.93 -1.62 1.23
N GLY A 136 -7.19 -0.57 1.62
CA GLY A 136 -6.57 -0.49 2.95
C GLY A 136 -7.58 -0.58 4.10
N GLN A 137 -8.76 0.02 3.95
CA GLN A 137 -9.84 -0.08 4.93
C GLN A 137 -10.46 -1.48 5.01
N ILE A 138 -10.54 -2.19 3.87
CA ILE A 138 -10.98 -3.59 3.83
C ILE A 138 -9.93 -4.47 4.53
N LEU A 139 -8.64 -4.24 4.26
CA LEU A 139 -7.53 -4.94 4.92
C LEU A 139 -7.57 -4.74 6.43
N ARG A 140 -7.73 -3.50 6.91
CA ARG A 140 -7.91 -3.19 8.33
C ARG A 140 -9.03 -4.02 8.95
N LYS A 141 -10.22 -4.03 8.34
CA LYS A 141 -11.36 -4.82 8.83
C LYS A 141 -11.03 -6.33 8.91
N LYS A 142 -10.43 -6.90 7.87
CA LYS A 142 -10.03 -8.32 7.87
C LYS A 142 -9.06 -8.63 9.02
N ARG A 143 -8.07 -7.75 9.24
CA ARG A 143 -7.10 -7.89 10.34
C ARG A 143 -7.77 -7.84 11.72
N MET A 144 -8.68 -6.89 11.92
CA MET A 144 -9.40 -6.77 13.19
C MET A 144 -10.23 -8.02 13.48
N VAL A 145 -10.93 -8.58 12.48
CA VAL A 145 -11.69 -9.83 12.63
C VAL A 145 -10.77 -10.99 13.02
N VAL A 146 -9.62 -11.17 12.34
CA VAL A 146 -8.66 -12.24 12.68
C VAL A 146 -8.15 -12.09 14.12
N ARG A 147 -7.82 -10.87 14.55
CA ARG A 147 -7.39 -10.60 15.94
C ARG A 147 -8.48 -10.94 16.96
N THR A 148 -9.74 -10.65 16.66
CA THR A 148 -10.87 -10.99 17.55
C THR A 148 -11.12 -12.49 17.64
N VAL A 149 -10.97 -13.23 16.53
CA VAL A 149 -11.25 -14.69 16.49
C VAL A 149 -10.10 -15.51 17.07
N PHE A 150 -8.86 -15.04 16.99
CA PHE A 150 -7.67 -15.75 17.48
C PHE A 150 -6.97 -14.94 18.59
N PRO A 151 -7.50 -14.90 19.82
CA PRO A 151 -7.02 -14.03 20.91
C PRO A 151 -5.60 -14.36 21.42
N PHE A 152 -5.04 -15.53 21.06
CA PHE A 152 -3.64 -15.86 21.32
C PHE A 152 -2.65 -15.16 20.38
N VAL A 153 -3.13 -14.52 19.30
CA VAL A 153 -2.35 -13.57 18.50
C VAL A 153 -2.26 -12.27 19.32
N LYS A 154 -1.34 -12.32 20.30
CA LYS A 154 -0.87 -11.27 21.23
C LYS A 154 -1.69 -9.96 21.19
N GLU A 155 -2.35 -9.66 22.31
CA GLU A 155 -2.82 -8.32 22.66
C GLU A 155 -1.71 -7.29 22.40
N THR A 156 -1.74 -6.66 21.25
CA THR A 156 -0.89 -5.52 20.96
C THR A 156 -1.79 -4.44 20.36
N LEU A 157 -2.21 -3.52 21.23
CA LEU A 157 -2.83 -2.26 20.86
C LEU A 157 -1.82 -1.51 19.97
N GLY A 158 -2.10 -1.39 18.66
CA GLY A 158 -1.21 -0.71 17.71
C GLY A 158 -1.05 -1.42 16.36
N GLY A 159 -0.20 -0.83 15.52
CA GLY A 159 0.17 -1.36 14.21
C GLY A 159 -0.94 -1.23 13.16
N ASN A 160 -1.78 -0.19 13.26
CA ASN A 160 -2.83 0.11 12.30
C ASN A 160 -2.89 1.58 11.90
N ASP A 161 -1.96 2.41 12.35
CA ASP A 161 -1.95 3.87 12.23
C ASP A 161 -2.03 4.30 10.75
N VAL A 162 -1.39 3.57 9.83
CA VAL A 162 -1.47 3.86 8.38
C VAL A 162 -2.91 3.86 7.86
N THR A 163 -3.77 3.03 8.46
CA THR A 163 -5.19 2.90 8.09
C THR A 163 -6.14 3.57 9.08
N ASP A 164 -5.61 4.18 10.14
CA ASP A 164 -6.38 4.92 11.13
C ASP A 164 -6.37 6.42 10.80
N PHE A 165 -7.56 6.96 10.61
CA PHE A 165 -7.77 8.36 10.26
C PHE A 165 -8.40 9.15 11.42
N GLY A 166 -8.52 8.54 12.61
CA GLY A 166 -9.17 9.14 13.77
C GLY A 166 -10.60 9.57 13.46
N ASN A 167 -10.93 10.83 13.78
CA ASN A 167 -12.25 11.41 13.52
C ASN A 167 -12.45 11.85 12.05
N ASN A 168 -11.45 11.67 11.18
CA ASN A 168 -11.57 12.06 9.79
C ASN A 168 -12.40 11.05 8.98
N SER A 169 -13.21 11.58 8.07
CA SER A 169 -14.05 10.77 7.21
C SER A 169 -13.32 10.35 5.94
N VAL A 170 -13.03 9.04 5.83
CA VAL A 170 -12.45 8.44 4.60
C VAL A 170 -13.34 8.69 3.37
N SER A 171 -14.66 8.77 3.53
CA SER A 171 -15.56 9.10 2.41
C SER A 171 -15.43 10.56 1.98
N LYS A 172 -15.18 11.49 2.91
CA LYS A 172 -14.84 12.89 2.61
C LYS A 172 -13.52 12.99 1.85
N PHE A 173 -12.49 12.25 2.26
CA PHE A 173 -11.21 12.22 1.54
C PHE A 173 -11.36 11.76 0.10
N LYS A 174 -12.00 10.61 -0.14
CA LYS A 174 -12.22 10.07 -1.49
C LYS A 174 -13.01 11.04 -2.38
N ARG A 175 -14.04 11.68 -1.83
CA ARG A 175 -14.84 12.68 -2.56
C ARG A 175 -14.00 13.90 -2.91
N THR A 176 -13.28 14.45 -1.95
CA THR A 176 -12.43 15.65 -2.15
C THR A 176 -11.38 15.37 -3.22
N MET A 177 -10.60 14.29 -3.08
CA MET A 177 -9.59 13.87 -4.05
C MET A 177 -10.18 13.68 -5.46
N SER A 178 -11.35 13.04 -5.58
CA SER A 178 -11.99 12.82 -6.88
C SER A 178 -12.51 14.12 -7.50
N THR A 179 -13.13 15.00 -6.72
CA THR A 179 -13.62 16.30 -7.19
C THR A 179 -12.47 17.20 -7.62
N THR A 180 -11.40 17.30 -6.82
CA THR A 180 -10.22 18.10 -7.16
C THR A 180 -9.57 17.58 -8.44
N MET A 181 -9.35 16.26 -8.56
CA MET A 181 -8.74 15.67 -9.76
C MET A 181 -9.59 15.91 -11.03
N ASN A 182 -10.92 15.83 -10.93
CA ASN A 182 -11.79 16.15 -12.07
C ASN A 182 -11.71 17.63 -12.43
N LYS A 183 -11.78 18.54 -11.44
CA LYS A 183 -11.69 19.99 -11.66
C LYS A 183 -10.37 20.40 -12.32
N ILE A 184 -9.25 19.85 -11.84
CA ILE A 184 -7.95 20.06 -12.48
C ILE A 184 -7.99 19.54 -13.91
N ALA A 185 -8.48 18.32 -14.12
CA ALA A 185 -8.54 17.74 -15.45
C ALA A 185 -9.34 18.59 -16.45
N ASP A 186 -10.39 19.30 -16.04
CA ASP A 186 -11.17 20.16 -16.93
C ASP A 186 -10.34 21.28 -17.58
N THR A 187 -9.22 21.69 -16.96
CA THR A 187 -8.31 22.71 -17.49
C THR A 187 -7.13 22.14 -18.31
N LEU A 188 -6.95 20.82 -18.33
CA LEU A 188 -5.81 20.17 -18.98
C LEU A 188 -6.05 19.89 -20.46
N SER A 189 -4.99 19.99 -21.25
CA SER A 189 -4.99 19.57 -22.66
C SER A 189 -5.25 18.06 -22.81
N PRO A 190 -5.78 17.59 -23.95
CA PRO A 190 -5.95 16.17 -24.23
C PRO A 190 -4.64 15.36 -24.09
N GLU A 191 -3.50 15.93 -24.50
CA GLU A 191 -2.18 15.29 -24.42
C GLU A 191 -1.76 15.10 -22.96
N LYS A 192 -2.01 16.12 -22.12
CA LYS A 192 -1.71 16.06 -20.69
C LYS A 192 -2.60 15.04 -19.98
N LYS A 193 -3.89 14.97 -20.32
CA LYS A 193 -4.80 13.91 -19.86
C LYS A 193 -4.31 12.52 -20.26
N ALA A 194 -3.88 12.35 -21.51
CA ALA A 194 -3.34 11.09 -22.00
C ALA A 194 -2.08 10.66 -21.22
N LYS A 195 -1.17 11.60 -20.91
CA LYS A 195 -0.01 11.33 -20.03
C LYS A 195 -0.43 10.90 -18.63
N LEU A 196 -1.41 11.56 -18.00
CA LEU A 196 -1.93 11.15 -16.69
C LEU A 196 -2.58 9.74 -16.72
N ILE A 197 -3.24 9.38 -17.81
CA ILE A 197 -3.77 8.02 -18.02
C ILE A 197 -2.64 7.01 -18.21
N HIS A 198 -1.56 7.38 -18.92
CA HIS A 198 -0.36 6.55 -19.01
C HIS A 198 0.27 6.33 -17.62
N GLU A 199 0.51 7.40 -16.88
CA GLU A 199 1.09 7.31 -15.54
C GLU A 199 0.21 6.54 -14.58
N SER A 200 -1.12 6.66 -14.71
CA SER A 200 -2.08 5.83 -13.96
C SER A 200 -1.80 4.34 -14.11
N LYS A 201 -1.46 3.86 -15.32
CA LYS A 201 -1.09 2.46 -15.54
C LYS A 201 0.27 2.15 -14.93
N MET A 202 1.23 3.07 -15.05
CA MET A 202 2.56 2.92 -14.46
C MET A 202 2.53 2.79 -12.93
N VAL A 203 1.58 3.46 -12.24
CA VAL A 203 1.35 3.25 -10.80
C VAL A 203 1.18 1.77 -10.50
N PHE A 204 0.30 1.08 -11.22
CA PHE A 204 0.02 -0.33 -10.97
C PHE A 204 1.14 -1.25 -11.45
N VAL A 205 1.86 -0.90 -12.52
CA VAL A 205 3.06 -1.65 -12.95
C VAL A 205 4.09 -1.67 -11.82
N LEU A 206 4.44 -0.49 -11.30
CA LEU A 206 5.46 -0.33 -10.27
C LEU A 206 4.99 -0.87 -8.91
N ASN A 207 3.73 -0.66 -8.54
CA ASN A 207 3.14 -1.26 -7.34
C ASN A 207 3.22 -2.80 -7.40
N ASN A 208 2.86 -3.39 -8.53
CA ASN A 208 2.92 -4.85 -8.69
C ASN A 208 4.35 -5.39 -8.68
N GLU A 209 5.33 -4.60 -9.13
CA GLU A 209 6.75 -4.95 -9.02
C GLU A 209 7.18 -5.01 -7.54
N ILE A 210 6.92 -3.95 -6.76
CA ILE A 210 7.32 -3.93 -5.34
C ILE A 210 6.56 -4.97 -4.51
N ILE A 211 5.25 -5.18 -4.75
CA ILE A 211 4.44 -6.19 -4.02
C ILE A 211 5.00 -7.60 -4.24
N ARG A 212 5.47 -7.92 -5.45
CA ARG A 212 6.09 -9.23 -5.73
C ARG A 212 7.38 -9.44 -4.95
N THR A 213 8.10 -8.36 -4.62
CA THR A 213 9.34 -8.44 -3.84
C THR A 213 9.15 -8.60 -2.33
N VAL A 214 7.93 -8.41 -1.81
CA VAL A 214 7.60 -8.73 -0.41
C VAL A 214 7.79 -10.22 -0.21
N ARG A 215 8.75 -10.58 0.65
CA ARG A 215 9.07 -11.98 0.94
C ARG A 215 7.86 -12.58 1.66
N GLY A 216 7.48 -13.77 1.19
CA GLY A 216 6.34 -14.49 1.74
C GLY A 216 5.83 -15.53 0.75
N THR A 217 6.56 -16.66 0.68
CA THR A 217 6.06 -17.96 0.24
C THR A 217 7.05 -19.07 0.61
N THR A 218 8.33 -18.98 0.24
CA THR A 218 9.25 -20.12 0.37
C THR A 218 9.86 -20.30 1.76
N GLN A 219 10.45 -19.26 2.36
CA GLN A 219 11.17 -19.38 3.65
C GLN A 219 10.23 -19.68 4.83
N ILE A 220 9.04 -19.07 4.85
CA ILE A 220 8.03 -19.29 5.89
C ILE A 220 7.40 -20.67 5.76
N LEU A 221 7.11 -21.13 4.53
CA LEU A 221 6.61 -22.48 4.29
C LEU A 221 7.66 -23.52 4.72
N VAL A 222 8.93 -23.33 4.37
CA VAL A 222 10.03 -24.19 4.83
C VAL A 222 10.13 -24.20 6.36
N LYS A 223 10.08 -23.04 7.02
CA LYS A 223 10.12 -22.95 8.49
C LYS A 223 8.93 -23.65 9.15
N LYS A 224 7.72 -23.47 8.63
CA LYS A 224 6.50 -24.13 9.14
C LYS A 224 6.54 -25.65 8.93
N VAL A 225 6.99 -26.11 7.75
CA VAL A 225 7.18 -27.55 7.48
C VAL A 225 8.23 -28.14 8.43
N LEU A 226 9.37 -27.48 8.64
CA LEU A 226 10.40 -27.94 9.56
C LEU A 226 9.88 -28.06 11.01
N ILE A 227 9.14 -27.06 11.50
CA ILE A 227 8.55 -27.10 12.85
C ILE A 227 7.51 -28.22 12.97
N PHE A 228 6.65 -28.38 11.96
CA PHE A 228 5.64 -29.43 11.95
C PHE A 228 6.25 -30.84 11.87
N SER A 229 7.28 -31.02 11.05
CA SER A 229 8.05 -32.26 11.00
C SER A 229 8.74 -32.58 12.33
N LEU A 230 9.29 -31.56 13.01
CA LEU A 230 9.89 -31.73 14.34
C LEU A 230 8.84 -32.15 15.37
N PHE A 231 7.65 -31.54 15.33
CA PHE A 231 6.53 -31.89 16.21
C PHE A 231 6.06 -33.34 16.01
N ILE A 232 5.90 -33.78 14.75
CA ILE A 232 5.56 -35.18 14.44
C ILE A 232 6.64 -36.12 14.95
N ALA A 233 7.93 -35.80 14.74
CA ALA A 233 9.03 -36.63 15.19
C ALA A 233 9.02 -36.81 16.72
N VAL A 234 8.81 -35.72 17.47
CA VAL A 234 8.68 -35.77 18.94
C VAL A 234 7.47 -36.61 19.37
N LEU A 235 6.32 -36.43 18.71
CA LEU A 235 5.12 -37.21 19.00
C LEU A 235 5.34 -38.72 18.76
N CYS A 236 6.01 -39.08 17.67
CA CYS A 236 6.37 -40.47 17.37
C CYS A 236 7.31 -41.06 18.44
N ILE A 237 8.29 -40.29 18.93
CA ILE A 237 9.19 -40.73 20.01
C ILE A 237 8.41 -40.96 21.31
N ILE A 238 7.50 -40.07 21.67
CA ILE A 238 6.67 -40.19 22.87
C ILE A 238 5.77 -41.44 22.77
N ILE A 239 5.12 -41.65 21.63
CA ILE A 239 4.28 -42.85 21.40
C ILE A 239 5.16 -44.10 21.50
N ALA A 240 6.32 -44.14 20.85
CA ALA A 240 7.23 -45.28 20.91
C ALA A 240 7.76 -45.56 22.33
N TYR A 241 7.83 -44.56 23.20
CA TYR A 241 8.21 -44.72 24.60
C TYR A 241 7.05 -45.22 25.48
N ILE A 242 5.82 -44.76 25.23
CA ILE A 242 4.62 -45.14 26.01
C ILE A 242 4.17 -46.58 25.69
N PHE A 243 4.33 -47.02 24.44
CA PHE A 243 3.88 -48.35 23.98
C PHE A 243 5.01 -49.40 23.96
N LYS A 244 6.06 -49.20 24.75
CA LYS A 244 7.17 -50.13 24.97
C LYS A 244 7.10 -50.70 26.38
#